data_AF-A0A812ZA45-F1
#
_entry.id   AF-A0A812ZA45-F1
#
_cell.length_a   1.000
_cell.length_b   1.000
_cell.length_c   1.000
_cell.angle_alpha   90.00
_cell.angle_beta   90.00
_cell.angle_gamma   90.00
#
_symmetry.space_group_name_H-M   'P 1'
#
loop_
_entity.id
_entity.type
_entity.pdbx_description
1 polymer ?
#
loop_
_entity_poly.entity_id
_entity_poly.type
_entity_poly.pdbx_seq_one_letter_code
_entity_poly.pdbx_strand_id
1 'polypeptide(L)'
;MDPLTALRKQTEAKQAERAEVVPVATAVPLPAGYASAPAAVAVATTVTAPEKAAPSASAVPAAPAEAVPPPALASFLAPAATVATSSSPGSGASPPRPTFEGTLAGEHVVEQVKSCSLLVQNPFCEVAGRLQMTPYRLKFMIPKGSLRKELQWMREAKYFDVPFGAVESAKEETSTSTAGQTVYKLTITTKDLRVLCFFMPTDAEMRLVSEAVAAFGCPGNPAMLFATKHFEALKKEGALEVPDSGWCFYDPIQDSARMGIDTELIPNPQCPWRVSELNRHYRLCSSYPSVLVLPRRMPDQALREVAAFRKRGRLPALSWCGGPELGFASLWRCSQTTEGLMGQKCIEDQAMLNAIRLGAGSKDRDLLLIDLRPRMNAWVNKAGGGGFEAYPNCRVIFGGIENIHAVRDAWRAMGAAVRNIVEGQVGSWFKDVANSGWYDYIGAILGSTLKVVEEILNNQANVVIHCSDGWDRTAQ
;
A
#
# COMPACT_ATOMS: atom_id res chain seq x y z
N MET A 1 19.74 -11.42 -10.81
CA MET A 1 19.15 -10.78 -12.01
C MET A 1 18.39 -9.56 -11.54
N ASP A 2 18.45 -8.42 -12.21
CA ASP A 2 17.68 -7.23 -11.83
C ASP A 2 16.24 -7.28 -12.40
N PRO A 3 15.29 -6.52 -11.80
CA PRO A 3 13.90 -6.49 -12.24
C PRO A 3 13.68 -6.19 -13.73
N LEU A 4 14.46 -5.27 -14.32
CA LEU A 4 14.26 -4.86 -15.70
C LEU A 4 14.66 -5.98 -16.66
N THR A 5 15.80 -6.62 -16.41
CA THR A 5 16.22 -7.83 -17.14
C THR A 5 15.18 -8.97 -16.99
N ALA A 6 14.64 -9.16 -15.79
CA ALA A 6 13.63 -10.19 -15.54
C ALA A 6 12.32 -9.91 -16.32
N LEU A 7 11.87 -8.66 -16.35
CA LEU A 7 10.68 -8.24 -17.09
C LEU A 7 10.87 -8.45 -18.60
N ARG A 8 12.01 -8.03 -19.16
CA ARG A 8 12.30 -8.22 -20.60
C ARG A 8 12.28 -9.69 -21.00
N LYS A 9 12.89 -10.58 -20.22
CA LYS A 9 12.86 -12.04 -20.46
C LYS A 9 11.44 -12.61 -20.41
N GLN A 10 10.59 -12.15 -19.49
CA GLN A 10 9.19 -12.58 -19.44
C GLN A 10 8.42 -12.12 -20.68
N THR A 11 8.67 -10.89 -21.15
CA THR A 11 8.05 -10.35 -22.36
C THR A 11 8.48 -11.12 -23.60
N GLU A 12 9.78 -11.40 -23.75
CA GLU A 12 10.33 -12.21 -24.84
C GLU A 12 9.72 -13.63 -24.86
N ALA A 13 9.63 -14.29 -23.69
CA ALA A 13 9.03 -15.61 -23.58
C ALA A 13 7.55 -15.61 -24.00
N LYS A 14 6.76 -14.61 -23.56
CA LYS A 14 5.35 -14.44 -23.98
C LYS A 14 5.20 -14.16 -25.47
N GLN A 15 6.14 -13.42 -26.07
CA GLN A 15 6.13 -13.16 -27.51
C GLN A 15 6.47 -14.42 -28.32
N ALA A 16 7.43 -15.22 -27.85
CA ALA A 16 7.77 -16.51 -28.47
C ALA A 16 6.59 -17.50 -28.42
N GLU A 17 5.92 -17.61 -27.27
CA GLU A 17 4.72 -18.45 -27.11
C GLU A 17 3.58 -17.99 -28.03
N ARG A 18 3.41 -16.68 -28.21
CA ARG A 18 2.39 -16.13 -29.12
C ARG A 18 2.74 -16.33 -30.60
N ALA A 19 4.03 -16.40 -30.95
CA ALA A 19 4.50 -16.68 -32.30
C ALA A 19 4.33 -18.16 -32.68
N GLU A 20 4.43 -19.08 -31.71
CA GLU A 20 4.18 -20.52 -31.92
C GLU A 20 2.70 -20.87 -32.14
N VAL A 21 1.76 -20.00 -31.72
CA VAL A 21 0.30 -20.25 -31.78
C VAL A 21 -0.36 -19.71 -33.07
N VAL A 22 0.39 -19.09 -33.99
CA VAL A 22 -0.17 -18.68 -35.30
C VAL A 22 -0.19 -19.89 -36.26
N PRO A 23 -1.35 -20.42 -36.68
CA PRO A 23 -1.38 -21.50 -37.66
C PRO A 23 -0.95 -20.94 -39.02
N VAL A 24 0.02 -21.60 -39.66
CA VAL A 24 0.36 -21.38 -41.07
C VAL A 24 -0.89 -21.71 -41.89
N ALA A 25 -1.56 -20.69 -42.44
CA ALA A 25 -2.63 -20.89 -43.40
C ALA A 25 -2.02 -21.46 -44.70
N THR A 26 -2.07 -22.78 -44.86
CA THR A 26 -1.78 -23.42 -46.14
C THR A 26 -2.88 -23.07 -47.13
N ALA A 27 -2.51 -22.32 -48.17
CA ALA A 27 -3.39 -22.02 -49.29
C ALA A 27 -3.78 -23.32 -50.01
N VAL A 28 -5.08 -23.64 -50.02
CA VAL A 28 -5.66 -24.71 -50.83
C VAL A 28 -6.08 -24.10 -52.19
N PRO A 29 -5.66 -24.65 -53.34
CA PRO A 29 -6.15 -24.17 -54.63
C PRO A 29 -7.57 -24.71 -54.90
N LEU A 30 -8.48 -23.82 -55.29
CA LEU A 30 -9.82 -24.20 -55.75
C LEU A 30 -9.77 -24.73 -57.20
N PRO A 31 -10.50 -25.80 -57.53
CA PRO A 31 -10.58 -26.31 -58.90
C PRO A 31 -11.59 -25.52 -59.77
N ALA A 32 -11.30 -25.50 -61.06
CA ALA A 32 -12.05 -24.80 -62.10
C ALA A 32 -13.35 -25.50 -62.50
N GLY A 33 -14.36 -24.70 -62.85
CA GLY A 33 -15.46 -25.10 -63.75
C GLY A 33 -16.86 -24.93 -63.17
N TYR A 34 -17.57 -23.86 -63.56
CA TYR A 34 -18.72 -23.89 -64.47
C TYR A 34 -19.42 -22.52 -64.48
N ALA A 35 -19.79 -22.08 -65.68
CA ALA A 35 -20.33 -20.76 -66.00
C ALA A 35 -21.86 -20.66 -65.81
N SER A 36 -22.36 -19.46 -65.47
CA SER A 36 -23.41 -18.72 -66.21
C SER A 36 -23.90 -17.49 -65.43
N ALA A 37 -24.37 -16.49 -66.16
CA ALA A 37 -24.55 -15.08 -65.77
C ALA A 37 -26.00 -14.75 -65.30
N PRO A 38 -26.49 -13.49 -65.34
CA PRO A 38 -26.55 -12.57 -64.21
C PRO A 38 -27.98 -12.13 -63.83
N ALA A 39 -28.17 -11.54 -62.64
CA ALA A 39 -29.34 -10.70 -62.38
C ALA A 39 -29.04 -9.64 -61.31
N ALA A 40 -29.26 -8.38 -61.69
CA ALA A 40 -29.35 -7.23 -60.79
C ALA A 40 -30.65 -7.26 -59.99
N VAL A 41 -30.68 -6.61 -58.82
CA VAL A 41 -31.79 -5.75 -58.34
C VAL A 41 -31.26 -4.93 -57.16
N ALA A 42 -31.63 -3.65 -57.17
CA ALA A 42 -31.24 -2.59 -56.24
C ALA A 42 -32.14 -2.53 -54.99
N VAL A 43 -31.92 -1.47 -54.19
CA VAL A 43 -32.77 -0.90 -53.12
C VAL A 43 -32.54 -1.51 -51.72
N ALA A 44 -32.60 -0.80 -50.59
CA ALA A 44 -32.23 0.53 -50.11
C ALA A 44 -32.43 0.46 -48.58
N THR A 45 -31.66 1.25 -47.84
CA THR A 45 -31.97 1.84 -46.50
C THR A 45 -32.77 1.01 -45.49
N THR A 46 -32.19 0.81 -44.30
CA THR A 46 -32.70 1.43 -43.07
C THR A 46 -31.69 1.32 -41.93
N VAL A 47 -31.45 2.46 -41.29
CA VAL A 47 -30.68 2.61 -40.06
C VAL A 47 -31.61 2.29 -38.89
N THR A 48 -31.23 1.33 -38.05
CA THR A 48 -31.84 1.13 -36.73
C THR A 48 -30.72 1.04 -35.69
N ALA A 49 -30.78 1.95 -34.72
CA ALA A 49 -29.93 1.95 -33.53
C ALA A 49 -30.39 0.84 -32.56
N PRO A 50 -29.49 0.18 -31.82
CA PRO A 50 -29.93 -0.69 -30.74
C PRO A 50 -29.89 0.02 -29.38
N GLU A 51 -31.07 -0.11 -28.79
CA GLU A 51 -31.54 0.03 -27.42
C GLU A 51 -30.59 -0.42 -26.29
N LYS A 52 -30.76 0.23 -25.13
CA LYS A 52 -30.05 -0.03 -23.86
C LYS A 52 -30.36 -1.44 -23.33
N ALA A 53 -29.32 -2.22 -23.04
CA ALA A 53 -29.42 -3.47 -22.30
C ALA A 53 -29.15 -3.27 -20.80
N ALA A 54 -30.00 -3.89 -19.97
CA ALA A 54 -29.90 -4.00 -18.51
C ALA A 54 -28.67 -4.82 -18.06
N PRO A 55 -28.14 -4.62 -16.83
CA PRO A 55 -26.94 -5.29 -16.37
C PRO A 55 -27.21 -6.77 -16.04
N SER A 56 -26.41 -7.66 -16.62
CA SER A 56 -26.40 -9.10 -16.35
C SER A 56 -25.75 -9.43 -15.01
N ALA A 57 -26.23 -10.51 -14.40
CA ALA A 57 -25.85 -11.01 -13.08
C ALA A 57 -24.36 -11.32 -12.96
N SER A 58 -23.76 -10.87 -11.84
CA SER A 58 -22.39 -11.18 -11.43
C SER A 58 -22.23 -12.67 -11.14
N ALA A 59 -21.29 -13.31 -11.84
CA ALA A 59 -20.78 -14.63 -11.50
C ALA A 59 -20.05 -14.60 -10.14
N VAL A 60 -20.27 -15.65 -9.36
CA VAL A 60 -19.61 -15.94 -8.07
C VAL A 60 -18.13 -16.29 -8.33
N PRO A 61 -17.14 -15.68 -7.65
CA PRO A 61 -15.76 -16.16 -7.75
C PRO A 61 -15.59 -17.44 -6.92
N ALA A 62 -14.95 -18.44 -7.54
CA ALA A 62 -14.52 -19.68 -6.88
C ALA A 62 -13.53 -19.41 -5.73
N ALA A 63 -13.57 -20.29 -4.73
CA ALA A 63 -12.78 -20.23 -3.51
C ALA A 63 -11.26 -20.13 -3.77
N PRO A 64 -10.50 -19.40 -2.94
CA PRO A 64 -9.05 -19.35 -3.07
C PRO A 64 -8.42 -20.67 -2.60
N ALA A 65 -7.44 -21.15 -3.37
CA ALA A 65 -6.61 -22.30 -3.05
C ALA A 65 -5.86 -22.12 -1.72
N GLU A 66 -5.68 -23.23 -1.01
CA GLU A 66 -4.99 -23.32 0.27
C GLU A 66 -3.62 -22.60 0.26
N ALA A 67 -3.43 -21.71 1.23
CA ALA A 67 -2.15 -21.05 1.44
C ALA A 67 -1.14 -22.05 2.04
N VAL A 68 -0.14 -22.44 1.25
CA VAL A 68 1.03 -23.16 1.74
C VAL A 68 1.81 -22.24 2.69
N PRO A 69 2.09 -22.64 3.94
CA PRO A 69 2.84 -21.79 4.87
C PRO A 69 4.31 -21.68 4.43
N PRO A 70 4.96 -20.53 4.63
CA PRO A 70 6.41 -20.42 4.41
C PRO A 70 7.15 -21.34 5.39
N PRO A 71 8.30 -21.93 5.01
CA PRO A 71 9.08 -22.75 5.92
C PRO A 71 9.59 -21.90 7.09
N ALA A 72 9.53 -22.48 8.28
CA ALA A 72 9.99 -21.87 9.52
C ALA A 72 11.47 -21.47 9.42
N LEU A 73 11.79 -20.23 9.79
CA LEU A 73 13.16 -19.78 10.05
C LEU A 73 13.68 -20.53 11.28
N ALA A 74 14.30 -21.68 11.03
CA ALA A 74 15.07 -22.38 12.04
C ALA A 74 16.35 -21.58 12.34
N SER A 75 16.55 -21.33 13.62
CA SER A 75 17.80 -20.86 14.23
C SER A 75 19.00 -21.62 13.66
N PHE A 76 19.90 -20.93 12.94
CA PHE A 76 21.23 -21.42 12.63
C PHE A 76 22.28 -20.52 13.30
N LEU A 77 22.57 -20.83 14.56
CA LEU A 77 23.82 -20.48 15.21
C LEU A 77 24.56 -21.79 15.54
N ALA A 78 25.57 -22.13 14.74
CA ALA A 78 26.65 -23.05 15.10
C ALA A 78 27.88 -22.78 14.21
N PRO A 79 29.10 -22.96 14.72
CA PRO A 79 30.31 -22.31 14.21
C PRO A 79 30.91 -23.02 12.99
N ALA A 80 31.48 -22.23 12.08
CA ALA A 80 32.17 -22.72 10.88
C ALA A 80 33.52 -23.36 11.24
N ALA A 81 33.70 -24.62 10.85
CA ALA A 81 34.99 -25.28 10.79
C ALA A 81 35.76 -24.82 9.53
N THR A 82 37.00 -24.44 9.74
CA THR A 82 37.99 -24.05 8.72
C THR A 82 38.29 -25.18 7.74
N VAL A 83 38.14 -24.92 6.43
CA VAL A 83 38.75 -25.73 5.37
C VAL A 83 39.53 -24.82 4.44
N ALA A 84 40.76 -25.25 4.15
CA ALA A 84 41.82 -24.51 3.48
C ALA A 84 41.50 -24.17 2.00
N THR A 85 42.07 -23.04 1.61
CA THR A 85 42.05 -22.40 0.29
C THR A 85 42.71 -23.24 -0.81
N SER A 86 42.05 -23.34 -1.97
CA SER A 86 42.72 -23.54 -3.26
C SER A 86 42.31 -22.44 -4.24
N SER A 87 43.31 -21.75 -4.78
CA SER A 87 43.21 -20.60 -5.66
C SER A 87 42.83 -20.99 -7.09
N SER A 88 41.86 -20.29 -7.68
CA SER A 88 41.58 -20.28 -9.12
C SER A 88 41.65 -18.85 -9.67
N PRO A 89 42.02 -18.68 -10.96
CA PRO A 89 42.61 -17.45 -11.47
C PRO A 89 41.57 -16.35 -11.79
N GLY A 90 42.05 -15.11 -11.73
CA GLY A 90 41.26 -13.88 -11.69
C GLY A 90 40.23 -13.70 -12.80
N SER A 91 38.99 -13.44 -12.40
CA SER A 91 37.95 -12.86 -13.25
C SER A 91 38.30 -11.40 -13.55
N GLY A 92 38.47 -11.06 -14.83
CA GLY A 92 38.58 -9.67 -15.28
C GLY A 92 37.42 -8.84 -14.73
N ALA A 93 37.75 -7.80 -13.97
CA ALA A 93 36.75 -6.90 -13.40
C ALA A 93 36.00 -6.21 -14.55
N SER A 94 34.69 -6.39 -14.61
CA SER A 94 33.83 -5.59 -15.49
C SER A 94 34.07 -4.10 -15.21
N PRO A 95 34.03 -3.23 -16.24
CA PRO A 95 34.20 -1.80 -16.02
C PRO A 95 33.20 -1.29 -14.97
N PRO A 96 33.62 -0.34 -14.11
CA PRO A 96 32.75 0.20 -13.08
C PRO A 96 31.49 0.78 -13.71
N ARG A 97 30.32 0.37 -13.19
CA ARG A 97 29.03 0.85 -13.71
C ARG A 97 28.90 2.36 -13.45
N PRO A 98 28.28 3.12 -14.37
CA PRO A 98 28.18 4.57 -14.21
C PRO A 98 27.39 4.93 -12.95
N THR A 99 27.90 5.89 -12.17
CA THR A 99 27.28 6.45 -10.97
C THR A 99 27.17 7.97 -11.10
N PHE A 100 26.50 8.61 -10.14
CA PHE A 100 26.41 10.06 -10.02
C PHE A 100 26.58 10.48 -8.55
N GLU A 101 26.76 11.78 -8.31
CA GLU A 101 26.86 12.31 -6.95
C GLU A 101 25.59 11.99 -6.14
N GLY A 102 25.77 11.31 -5.01
CA GLY A 102 24.67 10.84 -4.15
C GLY A 102 24.04 9.49 -4.55
N THR A 103 24.70 8.70 -5.41
CA THR A 103 24.36 7.27 -5.61
C THR A 103 24.54 6.49 -4.30
N LEU A 104 23.57 5.64 -3.96
CA LEU A 104 23.57 4.81 -2.75
C LEU A 104 24.37 3.51 -2.94
N ALA A 105 24.76 2.86 -1.84
CA ALA A 105 25.34 1.51 -1.87
C ALA A 105 24.42 0.54 -2.64
N GLY A 106 24.98 -0.17 -3.63
CA GLY A 106 24.22 -1.08 -4.50
C GLY A 106 23.42 -0.40 -5.63
N GLU A 107 23.39 0.94 -5.70
CA GLU A 107 22.77 1.70 -6.77
C GLU A 107 23.80 2.02 -7.88
N HIS A 108 23.35 2.01 -9.14
CA HIS A 108 24.12 2.42 -10.31
C HIS A 108 23.16 2.71 -11.47
N VAL A 109 23.63 3.41 -12.50
CA VAL A 109 22.84 3.66 -13.71
C VAL A 109 22.71 2.37 -14.52
N VAL A 110 21.47 1.98 -14.82
CA VAL A 110 21.15 0.81 -15.66
C VAL A 110 20.76 1.20 -17.08
N GLU A 111 20.05 2.32 -17.24
CA GLU A 111 19.55 2.82 -18.52
C GLU A 111 19.58 4.36 -18.50
N GLN A 112 19.57 4.99 -19.68
CA GLN A 112 19.51 6.45 -19.79
C GLN A 112 18.86 6.92 -21.09
N VAL A 113 18.09 8.01 -21.01
CA VAL A 113 17.65 8.83 -22.14
C VAL A 113 18.58 10.03 -22.23
N LYS A 114 19.35 10.13 -23.32
CA LYS A 114 20.47 11.08 -23.42
C LYS A 114 20.03 12.53 -23.59
N SER A 115 18.87 12.75 -24.20
CA SER A 115 18.34 14.08 -24.51
C SER A 115 16.82 14.08 -24.36
N CYS A 116 16.32 14.74 -23.33
CA CYS A 116 14.89 15.01 -23.13
C CYS A 116 14.71 16.39 -22.49
N SER A 117 13.50 16.94 -22.52
CA SER A 117 13.18 18.18 -21.79
C SER A 117 12.09 17.95 -20.75
N LEU A 118 12.22 18.62 -19.60
CA LEU A 118 11.18 18.69 -18.59
C LEU A 118 10.38 19.97 -18.80
N LEU A 119 9.06 19.85 -18.93
CA LEU A 119 8.13 20.97 -18.96
C LEU A 119 7.82 21.42 -17.53
N VAL A 120 8.22 22.63 -17.18
CA VAL A 120 7.88 23.33 -15.94
C VAL A 120 6.71 24.26 -16.21
N GLN A 121 5.70 24.24 -15.34
CA GLN A 121 4.47 25.02 -15.51
C GLN A 121 4.57 26.43 -14.93
N ASN A 122 5.33 26.60 -13.84
CA ASN A 122 5.53 27.89 -13.20
C ASN A 122 7.00 28.09 -12.80
N PRO A 123 7.73 28.98 -13.50
CA PRO A 123 7.37 29.63 -14.77
C PRO A 123 7.22 28.62 -15.90
N PHE A 124 6.39 28.93 -16.89
CA PHE A 124 6.21 28.06 -18.06
C PHE A 124 7.48 28.03 -18.91
N CYS A 125 8.19 26.90 -18.91
CA CYS A 125 9.39 26.71 -19.72
C CYS A 125 9.79 25.26 -19.85
N GLU A 126 10.65 24.98 -20.83
CA GLU A 126 11.33 23.70 -20.97
C GLU A 126 12.75 23.76 -20.40
N VAL A 127 13.11 22.71 -19.67
CA VAL A 127 14.46 22.51 -19.14
C VAL A 127 15.05 21.31 -19.85
N ALA A 128 16.06 21.53 -20.68
CA ALA A 128 16.77 20.45 -21.36
C ALA A 128 17.69 19.68 -20.40
N GLY A 129 17.76 18.36 -20.57
CA GLY A 129 18.60 17.49 -19.76
C GLY A 129 18.62 16.06 -20.26
N ARG A 130 19.01 15.15 -19.36
CA ARG A 130 19.03 13.72 -19.60
C ARG A 130 18.36 13.00 -18.43
N LEU A 131 17.71 11.88 -18.70
CA LEU A 131 17.05 11.07 -17.68
C LEU A 131 17.85 9.79 -17.45
N GLN A 132 18.33 9.59 -16.23
CA GLN A 132 19.02 8.37 -15.81
C GLN A 132 18.11 7.50 -14.96
N MET A 133 18.15 6.20 -15.20
CA MET A 133 17.40 5.21 -14.45
C MET A 133 18.39 4.36 -13.66
N THR A 134 18.13 4.19 -12.36
CA THR A 134 18.83 3.24 -11.49
C THR A 134 17.86 2.15 -11.02
N PRO A 135 18.28 1.15 -10.23
CA PRO A 135 17.32 0.26 -9.58
C PRO A 135 16.46 0.93 -8.50
N TYR A 136 16.74 2.18 -8.11
CA TYR A 136 16.07 2.90 -7.04
C TYR A 136 15.23 4.08 -7.51
N ARG A 137 15.73 4.88 -8.47
CA ARG A 137 15.11 6.16 -8.86
C ARG A 137 15.29 6.51 -10.34
N LEU A 138 14.39 7.35 -10.81
CA LEU A 138 14.58 8.23 -11.96
C LEU A 138 15.32 9.49 -11.51
N LYS A 139 16.38 9.85 -12.22
CA LYS A 139 17.15 11.07 -11.96
C LYS A 139 17.24 11.93 -13.21
N PHE A 140 16.60 13.10 -13.18
CA PHE A 140 16.73 14.07 -14.25
C PHE A 140 17.95 14.96 -14.02
N MET A 141 18.93 14.84 -14.91
CA MET A 141 20.21 15.53 -14.83
C MET A 141 20.22 16.72 -15.80
N ILE A 142 20.49 17.89 -15.24
CA ILE A 142 20.55 19.15 -15.99
C ILE A 142 22.02 19.56 -16.13
N PRO A 143 22.48 20.00 -17.32
CA PRO A 143 23.84 20.47 -17.49
C PRO A 143 24.21 21.59 -16.51
N LYS A 144 25.46 21.58 -16.05
CA LYS A 144 25.96 22.54 -15.06
C LYS A 144 25.83 23.96 -15.60
N GLY A 145 25.21 24.84 -14.80
CA GLY A 145 24.98 26.24 -15.19
C GLY A 145 23.75 26.50 -16.06
N SER A 146 23.05 25.46 -16.56
CA SER A 146 21.91 25.64 -17.48
C SER A 146 20.55 25.82 -16.78
N LEU A 147 20.45 25.51 -15.49
CA LEU A 147 19.21 25.71 -14.74
C LEU A 147 19.04 27.18 -14.37
N ARG A 148 17.90 27.76 -14.74
CA ARG A 148 17.49 29.14 -14.40
C ARG A 148 17.53 29.39 -12.89
N LYS A 149 17.81 30.64 -12.50
CA LYS A 149 17.98 31.03 -11.08
C LYS A 149 16.70 30.79 -10.27
N GLU A 150 15.56 31.09 -10.85
CA GLU A 150 14.23 30.91 -10.25
C GLU A 150 13.81 29.43 -10.13
N LEU A 151 14.52 28.50 -10.76
CA LEU A 151 14.26 27.05 -10.66
C LEU A 151 15.26 26.33 -9.73
N GLN A 152 16.20 27.05 -9.10
CA GLN A 152 17.23 26.45 -8.25
C GLN A 152 16.65 25.70 -7.06
N TRP A 153 15.52 26.18 -6.52
CA TRP A 153 14.78 25.52 -5.46
C TRP A 153 14.41 24.07 -5.82
N MET A 154 14.15 23.76 -7.09
CA MET A 154 13.81 22.41 -7.54
C MET A 154 14.99 21.45 -7.31
N ARG A 155 16.21 21.92 -7.54
CA ARG A 155 17.42 21.12 -7.27
C ARG A 155 17.66 20.97 -5.78
N GLU A 156 17.54 22.05 -5.01
CA GLU A 156 17.72 22.03 -3.55
C GLU A 156 16.70 21.10 -2.86
N ALA A 157 15.45 21.12 -3.32
CA ALA A 157 14.37 20.26 -2.86
C ALA A 157 14.45 18.82 -3.42
N LYS A 158 15.50 18.46 -4.18
CA LYS A 158 15.65 17.16 -4.85
C LYS A 158 14.46 16.78 -5.74
N TYR A 159 13.79 17.77 -6.33
CA TYR A 159 12.60 17.59 -7.19
C TYR A 159 12.86 16.67 -8.38
N PHE A 160 14.09 16.67 -8.90
CA PHE A 160 14.53 15.88 -10.05
C PHE A 160 14.90 14.43 -9.73
N ASP A 161 14.91 14.05 -8.45
CA ASP A 161 15.15 12.70 -7.97
C ASP A 161 13.79 12.08 -7.60
N VAL A 162 13.35 11.07 -8.36
CA VAL A 162 12.06 10.39 -8.16
C VAL A 162 12.31 8.92 -7.90
N PRO A 163 12.27 8.46 -6.64
CA PRO A 163 12.31 7.04 -6.32
C PRO A 163 11.18 6.29 -7.04
N PHE A 164 11.46 5.11 -7.58
CA PHE A 164 10.44 4.33 -8.29
C PHE A 164 9.27 3.95 -7.37
N GLY A 165 9.52 3.73 -6.07
CA GLY A 165 8.47 3.49 -5.09
C GLY A 165 7.54 4.70 -4.86
N ALA A 166 7.96 5.91 -5.24
CA ALA A 166 7.15 7.13 -5.18
C ALA A 166 6.35 7.38 -6.47
N VAL A 167 6.63 6.68 -7.57
CA VAL A 167 5.85 6.81 -8.81
C VAL A 167 4.48 6.17 -8.59
N GLU A 168 3.41 6.93 -8.89
CA GLU A 168 2.03 6.44 -8.90
C GLU A 168 1.65 5.97 -10.31
N SER A 169 2.02 6.73 -11.34
CA SER A 169 1.75 6.37 -12.73
C SER A 169 2.75 7.00 -13.69
N ALA A 170 2.93 6.33 -14.83
CA ALA A 170 3.63 6.84 -15.99
C ALA A 170 2.66 6.80 -17.18
N LYS A 171 2.25 7.97 -17.68
CA LYS A 171 1.32 8.11 -18.81
C LYS A 171 2.07 8.52 -20.06
N GLU A 172 1.94 7.72 -21.10
CA GLU A 172 2.50 7.95 -22.43
C GLU A 172 1.47 8.64 -23.33
N GLU A 173 1.88 9.71 -23.99
CA GLU A 173 1.04 10.45 -24.93
C GLU A 173 1.83 10.75 -26.22
N THR A 174 1.28 10.34 -27.36
CA THR A 174 1.84 10.67 -28.68
C THR A 174 0.86 11.61 -29.39
N SER A 175 1.36 12.76 -29.85
CA SER A 175 0.54 13.77 -30.52
C SER A 175 1.30 14.39 -31.68
N THR A 176 0.60 15.13 -32.55
CA THR A 176 1.22 15.89 -33.63
C THR A 176 1.14 17.38 -33.28
N SER A 177 2.29 18.05 -33.24
CA SER A 177 2.36 19.49 -33.01
C SER A 177 1.76 20.29 -34.16
N THR A 178 1.49 21.57 -33.93
CA THR A 178 1.01 22.51 -34.97
C THR A 178 1.97 22.61 -36.17
N ALA A 179 3.26 22.36 -35.96
CA ALA A 179 4.28 22.32 -37.00
C ALA A 179 4.36 20.96 -37.74
N GLY A 180 3.45 20.03 -37.47
CA GLY A 180 3.41 18.70 -38.09
C GLY A 180 4.42 17.68 -37.51
N GLN A 181 5.21 18.06 -36.50
CA GLN A 181 6.16 17.16 -35.84
C GLN A 181 5.46 16.27 -34.81
N THR A 182 5.79 14.98 -34.78
CA THR A 182 5.35 14.06 -33.73
C THR A 182 6.02 14.42 -32.40
N VAL A 183 5.22 14.51 -31.35
CA VAL A 183 5.63 14.81 -29.97
C VAL A 183 5.32 13.62 -29.10
N TYR A 184 6.36 13.08 -28.45
CA TYR A 184 6.24 12.04 -27.44
C TYR A 184 6.31 12.68 -26.06
N LYS A 185 5.27 12.51 -25.25
CA LYS A 185 5.17 13.12 -23.92
C LYS A 185 4.95 12.04 -22.88
N LEU A 186 5.86 12.00 -21.90
CA LEU A 186 5.75 11.14 -20.73
C LEU A 186 5.36 11.97 -19.51
N THR A 187 4.24 11.63 -18.87
CA THR A 187 3.80 12.26 -17.62
C THR A 187 3.99 11.29 -16.46
N ILE A 188 4.93 11.61 -15.56
CA ILE A 188 5.15 10.88 -14.31
C ILE A 188 4.35 11.57 -13.20
N THR A 189 3.37 10.87 -12.64
CA THR A 189 2.66 11.32 -11.44
C THR A 189 3.21 10.55 -10.24
N THR A 190 3.48 11.25 -9.14
CA THR A 190 4.05 10.68 -7.93
C THR A 190 3.08 10.73 -6.75
N LYS A 191 3.30 9.84 -5.77
CA LYS A 191 2.52 9.76 -4.53
C LYS A 191 2.69 11.00 -3.64
N ASP A 192 3.78 11.75 -3.82
CA ASP A 192 4.05 13.04 -3.18
C ASP A 192 3.50 14.25 -3.98
N LEU A 193 2.51 14.01 -4.84
CA LEU A 193 1.72 15.00 -5.59
C LEU A 193 2.47 15.77 -6.70
N ARG A 194 3.72 15.41 -7.00
CA ARG A 194 4.44 15.96 -8.16
C ARG A 194 3.87 15.38 -9.46
N VAL A 195 3.89 16.22 -10.49
CA VAL A 195 3.58 15.83 -11.87
C VAL A 195 4.73 16.31 -12.74
N LEU A 196 5.53 15.38 -13.25
CA LEU A 196 6.68 15.67 -14.09
C LEU A 196 6.35 15.31 -15.54
N CYS A 197 6.33 16.31 -16.41
CA CYS A 197 6.02 16.16 -17.82
C CYS A 197 7.31 16.24 -18.63
N PHE A 198 7.70 15.15 -19.27
CA PHE A 198 8.89 15.09 -20.12
C PHE A 198 8.50 15.02 -21.59
N PHE A 199 9.17 15.80 -22.44
CA PHE A 199 9.18 15.54 -23.87
C PHE A 199 10.31 14.58 -24.20
N MET A 200 9.93 13.46 -24.81
CA MET A 200 10.84 12.39 -25.17
C MET A 200 11.22 12.49 -26.65
N PRO A 201 12.48 12.19 -26.97
CA PRO A 201 12.98 12.23 -28.35
C PRO A 201 12.34 11.19 -29.26
N THR A 202 12.03 10.00 -28.73
CA THR A 202 11.47 8.87 -29.50
C THR A 202 10.44 8.09 -28.69
N ASP A 203 9.55 7.38 -29.39
CA ASP A 203 8.61 6.42 -28.81
C ASP A 203 9.33 5.32 -28.01
N ALA A 204 10.47 4.86 -28.51
CA ALA A 204 11.28 3.83 -27.85
C ALA A 204 11.86 4.31 -26.51
N GLU A 205 12.37 5.54 -26.45
CA GLU A 205 12.90 6.12 -25.21
C GLU A 205 11.79 6.45 -24.20
N MET A 206 10.59 6.82 -24.67
CA MET A 206 9.42 6.97 -23.81
C MET A 206 9.03 5.63 -23.16
N ARG A 207 8.91 4.56 -23.96
CA ARG A 207 8.59 3.21 -23.47
C ARG A 207 9.66 2.65 -22.53
N LEU A 208 10.94 2.91 -22.82
CA LEU A 208 12.06 2.51 -21.96
C LEU A 208 11.87 3.00 -20.50
N VAL A 209 11.43 4.24 -20.33
CA VAL A 209 11.21 4.82 -19.01
C VAL A 209 9.99 4.18 -18.34
N SER A 210 8.91 3.95 -19.06
CA SER A 210 7.73 3.25 -18.54
C SER A 210 8.03 1.81 -18.13
N GLU A 211 8.85 1.09 -18.91
CA GLU A 211 9.34 -0.24 -18.57
C GLU A 211 10.16 -0.22 -17.27
N ALA A 212 11.06 0.76 -17.12
CA ALA A 212 11.83 0.93 -15.88
C ALA A 212 10.91 1.23 -14.69
N VAL A 213 9.87 2.07 -14.87
CA VAL A 213 8.86 2.33 -13.83
C VAL A 213 8.13 1.06 -13.43
N ALA A 214 7.68 0.26 -14.40
CA ALA A 214 7.01 -1.01 -14.12
C ALA A 214 7.94 -1.99 -13.39
N ALA A 215 9.16 -2.15 -13.89
CA ALA A 215 10.13 -3.12 -13.36
C ALA A 215 10.62 -2.76 -11.95
N PHE A 216 11.01 -1.51 -11.70
CA PHE A 216 11.60 -1.11 -10.42
C PHE A 216 10.57 -0.59 -9.42
N GLY A 217 9.43 -0.07 -9.87
CA GLY A 217 8.36 0.43 -8.99
C GLY A 217 7.50 -0.69 -8.40
N CYS A 218 7.24 -1.74 -9.17
CA CYS A 218 6.46 -2.90 -8.73
C CYS A 218 7.03 -4.20 -9.32
N PRO A 219 8.18 -4.69 -8.81
CA PRO A 219 8.88 -5.82 -9.40
C PRO A 219 8.15 -7.18 -9.29
N GLY A 220 6.95 -7.24 -8.70
CA GLY A 220 6.17 -8.46 -8.47
C GLY A 220 6.71 -9.36 -7.36
N ASN A 221 8.02 -9.45 -7.19
CA ASN A 221 8.68 -10.14 -6.07
C ASN A 221 9.32 -9.11 -5.11
N PRO A 222 8.88 -9.03 -3.84
CA PRO A 222 9.46 -8.11 -2.85
C PRO A 222 10.97 -8.25 -2.65
N ALA A 223 11.54 -9.45 -2.83
CA ALA A 223 12.99 -9.66 -2.72
C ALA A 223 13.78 -8.84 -3.76
N MET A 224 13.14 -8.43 -4.87
CA MET A 224 13.76 -7.62 -5.90
C MET A 224 13.64 -6.11 -5.68
N LEU A 225 12.99 -5.67 -4.59
CA LEU A 225 12.96 -4.26 -4.19
C LEU A 225 14.38 -3.75 -3.91
N PHE A 226 14.58 -2.44 -4.11
CA PHE A 226 15.87 -1.82 -3.86
C PHE A 226 16.34 -1.97 -2.41
N ALA A 227 15.43 -2.07 -1.44
CA ALA A 227 15.76 -2.27 -0.03
C ALA A 227 16.65 -3.51 0.20
N THR A 228 16.35 -4.64 -0.45
CA THR A 228 17.16 -5.87 -0.35
C THR A 228 18.55 -5.67 -0.92
N LYS A 229 18.64 -5.07 -2.12
CA LYS A 229 19.93 -4.81 -2.78
C LYS A 229 20.80 -3.84 -1.99
N HIS A 230 20.18 -2.80 -1.44
CA HIS A 230 20.87 -1.81 -0.63
C HIS A 230 21.41 -2.44 0.65
N PHE A 231 20.61 -3.27 1.33
CA PHE A 231 21.05 -4.02 2.51
C PHE A 231 22.23 -4.95 2.22
N GLU A 232 22.18 -5.73 1.13
CA GLU A 232 23.27 -6.60 0.71
C GLU A 232 24.57 -5.82 0.41
N ALA A 233 24.44 -4.65 -0.22
CA ALA A 233 25.58 -3.79 -0.51
C ALA A 233 26.21 -3.22 0.77
N LEU A 234 25.40 -2.68 1.68
CA LEU A 234 25.88 -2.19 2.98
C LEU A 234 26.57 -3.30 3.79
N LYS A 235 26.03 -4.53 3.75
CA LYS A 235 26.65 -5.69 4.40
C LYS A 235 28.04 -5.97 3.84
N LYS A 236 28.18 -5.93 2.51
CA LYS A 236 29.44 -6.19 1.82
C LYS A 236 30.48 -5.09 2.08
N GLU A 237 30.02 -3.85 2.26
CA GLU A 237 30.85 -2.70 2.59
C GLU A 237 31.24 -2.63 4.08
N GLY A 238 30.76 -3.56 4.91
CA GLY A 238 31.03 -3.56 6.36
C GLY A 238 30.27 -2.47 7.12
N ALA A 239 29.32 -1.79 6.49
CA ALA A 239 28.60 -0.64 7.05
C ALA A 239 27.40 -1.03 7.96
N LEU A 240 27.18 -2.33 8.19
CA LEU A 240 26.05 -2.84 9.00
C LEU A 240 26.40 -3.12 10.47
N GLU A 241 27.65 -2.94 10.90
CA GLU A 241 28.04 -3.01 12.33
C GLU A 241 27.59 -1.76 13.10
N VAL A 242 26.33 -1.37 12.94
CA VAL A 242 25.75 -0.22 13.66
C VAL A 242 25.18 -0.75 14.98
N PRO A 243 25.69 -0.30 16.15
CA PRO A 243 25.20 -0.71 17.47
C PRO A 243 23.69 -0.46 17.70
N ASP A 244 23.08 0.40 16.87
CA ASP A 244 21.69 0.85 16.96
C ASP A 244 20.86 0.42 15.74
N SER A 245 20.79 -0.89 15.49
CA SER A 245 19.90 -1.42 14.45
C SER A 245 18.44 -1.05 14.76
N GLY A 246 17.80 -0.29 13.86
CA GLY A 246 16.39 0.07 14.00
C GLY A 246 15.43 -1.12 14.10
N TRP A 247 15.86 -2.32 13.69
CA TRP A 247 15.10 -3.57 13.85
C TRP A 247 14.97 -4.03 15.30
N CYS A 248 15.87 -3.59 16.18
CA CYS A 248 15.87 -3.91 17.60
C CYS A 248 15.19 -2.82 18.46
N PHE A 249 14.63 -1.79 17.83
CA PHE A 249 14.04 -0.65 18.54
C PHE A 249 12.77 -1.01 19.32
N TYR A 250 11.96 -1.92 18.79
CA TYR A 250 10.68 -2.31 19.39
C TYR A 250 10.73 -3.74 19.92
N ASP A 251 10.53 -3.88 21.23
CA ASP A 251 10.33 -5.16 21.91
C ASP A 251 8.90 -5.17 22.51
N PRO A 252 8.02 -6.11 22.08
CA PRO A 252 6.63 -6.14 22.52
C PRO A 252 6.46 -6.48 24.00
N ILE A 253 7.39 -7.23 24.61
CA ILE A 253 7.34 -7.57 26.04
C ILE A 253 7.77 -6.37 26.86
N GLN A 254 8.83 -5.67 26.45
CA GLN A 254 9.25 -4.43 27.11
C GLN A 254 8.18 -3.34 27.01
N ASP A 255 7.55 -3.15 25.85
CA ASP A 255 6.49 -2.15 25.69
C ASP A 255 5.25 -2.50 26.54
N SER A 256 4.89 -3.79 26.62
CA SER A 256 3.84 -4.27 27.53
C SER A 256 4.18 -3.99 29.00
N ALA A 257 5.40 -4.31 29.42
CA ALA A 257 5.88 -4.09 30.79
C ALA A 257 5.86 -2.59 31.16
N ARG A 258 6.29 -1.72 30.24
CA ARG A 258 6.27 -0.25 30.39
C ARG A 258 4.86 0.28 30.64
N MET A 259 3.82 -0.36 30.07
CA MET A 259 2.42 -0.01 30.28
C MET A 259 1.79 -0.65 31.53
N GLY A 260 2.59 -1.30 32.37
CA GLY A 260 2.15 -1.96 33.60
C GLY A 260 1.43 -3.29 33.38
N ILE A 261 1.53 -3.88 32.19
CA ILE A 261 1.02 -5.23 31.93
C ILE A 261 1.90 -6.22 32.67
N ASP A 262 1.28 -7.26 33.23
CA ASP A 262 1.98 -8.36 33.88
C ASP A 262 2.84 -9.13 32.88
N THR A 263 4.14 -9.07 33.10
CA THR A 263 5.17 -9.69 32.26
C THR A 263 6.23 -10.32 33.16
N GLU A 264 7.09 -11.15 32.56
CA GLU A 264 8.27 -11.67 33.26
C GLU A 264 9.29 -10.59 33.66
N LEU A 265 9.29 -9.45 32.96
CA LEU A 265 10.17 -8.31 33.26
C LEU A 265 9.67 -7.52 34.48
N ILE A 266 8.36 -7.29 34.55
CA ILE A 266 7.70 -6.55 35.63
C ILE A 266 6.41 -7.29 36.01
N PRO A 267 6.47 -8.16 37.04
CA PRO A 267 5.29 -8.87 37.53
C PRO A 267 4.24 -7.91 38.11
N ASN A 268 2.99 -8.06 37.68
CA ASN A 268 1.85 -7.28 38.15
C ASN A 268 0.61 -8.18 38.33
N PRO A 269 0.48 -8.87 39.48
CA PRO A 269 -0.65 -9.78 39.71
C PRO A 269 -2.00 -9.06 39.80
N GLN A 270 -2.04 -7.73 39.94
CA GLN A 270 -3.29 -6.96 39.95
C GLN A 270 -3.76 -6.58 38.53
N CYS A 271 -2.87 -6.64 37.53
CA CYS A 271 -3.21 -6.32 36.14
C CYS A 271 -4.35 -7.24 35.63
N PRO A 272 -5.44 -6.69 35.06
CA PRO A 272 -6.53 -7.50 34.52
C PRO A 272 -6.21 -8.14 33.17
N TRP A 273 -5.07 -7.77 32.58
CA TRP A 273 -4.60 -8.16 31.26
C TRP A 273 -3.45 -9.16 31.37
N ARG A 274 -3.29 -10.02 30.37
CA ARG A 274 -2.16 -10.96 30.26
C ARG A 274 -1.55 -10.94 28.87
N VAL A 275 -0.24 -11.14 28.80
CA VAL A 275 0.43 -11.55 27.57
C VAL A 275 -0.04 -12.95 27.17
N SER A 276 -0.30 -13.15 25.88
CA SER A 276 -0.75 -14.40 25.29
C SER A 276 0.12 -14.81 24.11
N GLU A 277 0.57 -16.05 24.15
CA GLU A 277 1.34 -16.73 23.10
C GLU A 277 0.45 -17.43 22.06
N LEU A 278 -0.88 -17.27 22.14
CA LEU A 278 -1.83 -17.91 21.23
C LEU A 278 -1.55 -17.62 19.76
N ASN A 279 -0.97 -16.46 19.47
CA ASN A 279 -0.62 -16.05 18.12
C ASN A 279 0.88 -16.14 17.81
N ARG A 280 1.69 -16.81 18.64
CA ARG A 280 3.16 -16.92 18.46
C ARG A 280 3.57 -17.38 17.07
N HIS A 281 2.76 -18.24 16.46
CA HIS A 281 2.96 -18.78 15.11
C HIS A 281 1.94 -18.26 14.10
N TYR A 282 1.29 -17.11 14.36
CA TYR A 282 0.37 -16.44 13.45
C TYR A 282 -0.86 -17.27 13.04
N ARG A 283 -1.21 -18.31 13.81
CA ARG A 283 -2.32 -19.24 13.52
C ARG A 283 -3.68 -18.74 13.97
N LEU A 284 -3.74 -17.92 15.02
CA LEU A 284 -4.99 -17.32 15.49
C LEU A 284 -5.41 -16.18 14.55
N CYS A 285 -4.46 -15.33 14.19
CA CYS A 285 -4.64 -14.27 13.21
C CYS A 285 -3.30 -13.95 12.54
N SER A 286 -3.22 -14.23 11.23
CA SER A 286 -1.99 -14.04 10.44
C SER A 286 -1.58 -12.57 10.23
N SER A 287 -2.50 -11.64 10.51
CA SER A 287 -2.29 -10.19 10.34
C SER A 287 -2.13 -9.43 11.67
N TYR A 288 -2.03 -10.16 12.78
CA TYR A 288 -1.73 -9.64 14.11
C TYR A 288 -0.29 -10.00 14.51
N PRO A 289 0.30 -9.28 15.49
CA PRO A 289 1.62 -9.63 16.02
C PRO A 289 1.62 -11.01 16.70
N SER A 290 2.81 -11.57 16.88
CA SER A 290 3.00 -12.86 17.54
C SER A 290 2.61 -12.82 19.03
N VAL A 291 2.85 -11.67 19.67
CA VAL A 291 2.52 -11.40 21.06
C VAL A 291 1.25 -10.56 21.12
N LEU A 292 0.24 -11.04 21.86
CA LEU A 292 -1.03 -10.33 22.08
C LEU A 292 -1.27 -10.10 23.56
N VAL A 293 -1.82 -8.95 23.92
CA VAL A 293 -2.31 -8.71 25.28
C VAL A 293 -3.84 -8.82 25.29
N LEU A 294 -4.35 -9.73 26.12
CA LEU A 294 -5.74 -10.18 26.17
C LEU A 294 -6.27 -10.16 27.61
N PRO A 295 -7.60 -10.24 27.84
CA PRO A 295 -8.14 -10.31 29.20
C PRO A 295 -7.64 -11.56 29.95
N ARG A 296 -7.12 -11.37 31.17
CA ARG A 296 -6.52 -12.45 31.95
C ARG A 296 -7.50 -13.58 32.26
N ARG A 297 -8.78 -13.24 32.48
CA ARG A 297 -9.83 -14.20 32.85
C ARG A 297 -10.43 -14.95 31.65
N MET A 298 -10.08 -14.59 30.41
CA MET A 298 -10.62 -15.25 29.23
C MET A 298 -9.82 -16.53 28.90
N PRO A 299 -10.48 -17.70 28.83
CA PRO A 299 -9.84 -18.94 28.41
C PRO A 299 -9.41 -18.89 26.94
N ASP A 300 -8.32 -19.57 26.63
CA ASP A 300 -7.76 -19.66 25.27
C ASP A 300 -8.76 -20.20 24.24
N GLN A 301 -9.62 -21.16 24.63
CA GLN A 301 -10.65 -21.69 23.72
C GLN A 301 -11.68 -20.63 23.35
N ALA A 302 -12.17 -19.87 24.34
CA ALA A 302 -13.13 -18.79 24.07
C ALA A 302 -12.52 -17.73 23.15
N LEU A 303 -11.24 -17.40 23.33
CA LEU A 303 -10.51 -16.47 22.45
C LEU A 303 -10.43 -16.95 20.99
N ARG A 304 -10.36 -18.27 20.75
CA ARG A 304 -10.43 -18.83 19.39
C ARG A 304 -11.81 -18.65 18.75
N GLU A 305 -12.89 -18.83 19.52
CA GLU A 305 -14.25 -18.57 19.04
C GLU A 305 -14.44 -17.08 18.71
N VAL A 306 -13.90 -16.17 19.55
CA VAL A 306 -13.93 -14.74 19.24
C VAL A 306 -13.17 -14.42 17.96
N ALA A 307 -11.98 -15.00 17.77
CA ALA A 307 -11.23 -14.82 16.54
C ALA A 307 -12.03 -15.32 15.32
N ALA A 308 -12.72 -16.47 15.41
CA ALA A 308 -13.57 -16.98 14.34
C ALA A 308 -14.74 -16.05 13.99
N PHE A 309 -15.32 -15.36 15.00
CA PHE A 309 -16.43 -14.42 14.82
C PHE A 309 -16.01 -13.01 14.38
N ARG A 310 -14.72 -12.68 14.47
CA ARG A 310 -14.16 -11.38 14.09
C ARG A 310 -13.53 -11.48 12.71
N LYS A 311 -13.84 -10.53 11.82
CA LYS A 311 -13.36 -10.56 10.43
C LYS A 311 -11.84 -10.77 10.39
N ARG A 312 -11.38 -11.81 9.67
CA ARG A 312 -9.96 -12.22 9.54
C ARG A 312 -9.26 -12.62 10.85
N GLY A 313 -9.98 -13.08 11.88
CA GLY A 313 -9.35 -13.49 13.14
C GLY A 313 -8.98 -12.35 14.08
N ARG A 314 -9.27 -11.09 13.72
CA ARG A 314 -8.78 -9.89 14.41
C ARG A 314 -9.65 -9.55 15.62
N LEU A 315 -9.58 -10.42 16.63
CA LEU A 315 -10.22 -10.24 17.92
C LEU A 315 -9.76 -8.97 18.66
N PRO A 316 -10.53 -8.46 19.64
CA PRO A 316 -10.09 -7.37 20.50
C PRO A 316 -8.73 -7.63 21.15
N ALA A 317 -7.72 -6.83 20.82
CA ALA A 317 -6.40 -6.90 21.40
C ALA A 317 -6.00 -5.53 21.96
N LEU A 318 -5.34 -5.51 23.11
CA LEU A 318 -4.92 -4.28 23.78
C LEU A 318 -3.83 -3.59 22.95
N SER A 319 -3.99 -2.28 22.76
CA SER A 319 -3.03 -1.41 22.06
C SER A 319 -2.32 -0.47 23.02
N TRP A 320 -3.01 -0.03 24.08
CA TRP A 320 -2.44 0.84 25.10
C TRP A 320 -3.09 0.61 26.46
N CYS A 321 -2.34 0.78 27.55
CA CYS A 321 -2.84 0.72 28.92
C CYS A 321 -2.23 1.83 29.77
N GLY A 322 -3.06 2.48 30.57
CA GLY A 322 -2.65 3.52 31.52
C GLY A 322 -2.06 2.99 32.83
N GLY A 323 -1.80 1.68 32.91
CA GLY A 323 -1.25 1.03 34.08
C GLY A 323 -2.09 1.20 35.35
N PRO A 324 -1.50 0.94 36.53
CA PRO A 324 -2.19 1.10 37.81
C PRO A 324 -2.69 2.53 38.08
N GLU A 325 -1.99 3.55 37.58
CA GLU A 325 -2.30 4.97 37.82
C GLU A 325 -3.65 5.39 37.25
N LEU A 326 -4.06 4.77 36.14
CA LEU A 326 -5.37 4.99 35.52
C LEU A 326 -6.32 3.80 35.73
N GLY A 327 -6.11 3.01 36.78
CA GLY A 327 -6.95 1.85 37.07
C GLY A 327 -6.99 0.84 35.93
N PHE A 328 -5.90 0.73 35.17
CA PHE A 328 -5.77 -0.10 33.96
C PHE A 328 -6.74 0.25 32.83
N ALA A 329 -7.24 1.49 32.78
CA ALA A 329 -7.94 2.02 31.62
C ALA A 329 -7.09 1.85 30.35
N SER A 330 -7.70 1.38 29.27
CA SER A 330 -6.99 0.82 28.13
C SER A 330 -7.74 0.98 26.81
N LEU A 331 -6.97 1.05 25.74
CA LEU A 331 -7.43 1.12 24.35
C LEU A 331 -7.27 -0.26 23.70
N TRP A 332 -8.34 -0.73 23.07
CA TRP A 332 -8.42 -2.02 22.40
C TRP A 332 -8.74 -1.83 20.92
N ARG A 333 -8.20 -2.70 20.07
CA ARG A 333 -8.47 -2.71 18.63
C ARG A 333 -8.97 -4.06 18.14
N CYS A 334 -9.87 -4.04 17.18
CA CYS A 334 -10.33 -5.24 16.47
C CYS A 334 -10.79 -4.94 15.04
N SER A 335 -11.23 -5.97 14.33
CA SER A 335 -12.09 -5.84 13.15
C SER A 335 -13.58 -5.93 13.53
N GLN A 336 -14.45 -5.68 12.55
CA GLN A 336 -15.89 -5.86 12.73
C GLN A 336 -16.27 -7.33 13.04
N THR A 337 -17.43 -7.52 13.64
CA THR A 337 -18.10 -8.81 13.79
C THR A 337 -18.59 -9.36 12.45
N THR A 338 -18.85 -10.68 12.39
CA THR A 338 -19.41 -11.35 11.20
C THR A 338 -20.86 -11.80 11.42
N GLU A 339 -21.66 -10.99 12.11
CA GLU A 339 -23.06 -11.32 12.47
C GLU A 339 -24.02 -11.37 11.28
N GLY A 340 -23.74 -10.61 10.21
CA GLY A 340 -24.61 -10.45 9.05
C GLY A 340 -26.00 -9.88 9.37
N LEU A 341 -26.91 -9.92 8.39
CA LEU A 341 -28.31 -9.51 8.57
C LEU A 341 -29.10 -10.44 9.51
N MET A 342 -28.70 -11.70 9.57
CA MET A 342 -29.31 -12.70 10.46
C MET A 342 -28.96 -12.45 11.94
N GLY A 343 -28.01 -11.55 12.22
CA GLY A 343 -27.68 -11.14 13.57
C GLY A 343 -27.10 -12.26 14.42
N GLN A 344 -26.25 -13.11 13.83
CA GLN A 344 -25.57 -14.18 14.57
C GLN A 344 -24.84 -13.58 15.78
N LYS A 345 -25.03 -14.20 16.95
CA LYS A 345 -24.40 -13.77 18.19
C LYS A 345 -23.28 -14.72 18.55
N CYS A 346 -22.20 -14.18 19.10
CA CYS A 346 -21.13 -14.94 19.72
C CYS A 346 -21.11 -14.61 21.21
N ILE A 347 -21.39 -15.62 22.05
CA ILE A 347 -21.43 -15.43 23.51
C ILE A 347 -20.03 -15.17 24.05
N GLU A 348 -19.00 -15.73 23.42
CA GLU A 348 -17.60 -15.54 23.77
C GLU A 348 -17.14 -14.12 23.45
N ASP A 349 -17.59 -13.52 22.33
CA ASP A 349 -17.27 -12.12 21.99
C ASP A 349 -17.96 -11.16 22.96
N GLN A 350 -19.22 -11.43 23.29
CA GLN A 350 -19.93 -10.69 24.33
C GLN A 350 -19.23 -10.80 25.70
N ALA A 351 -18.79 -12.01 26.07
CA ALA A 351 -18.04 -12.24 27.30
C ALA A 351 -16.68 -11.53 27.28
N MET A 352 -16.00 -11.50 26.13
CA MET A 352 -14.73 -10.79 25.94
C MET A 352 -14.91 -9.28 26.13
N LEU A 353 -15.92 -8.67 25.50
CA LEU A 353 -16.21 -7.25 25.66
C LEU A 353 -16.60 -6.92 27.10
N ASN A 354 -17.39 -7.77 27.77
CA ASN A 354 -17.69 -7.55 29.19
C ASN A 354 -16.45 -7.73 30.09
N ALA A 355 -15.54 -8.66 29.77
CA ALA A 355 -14.27 -8.82 30.48
C ALA A 355 -13.36 -7.60 30.29
N ILE A 356 -13.31 -7.02 29.09
CA ILE A 356 -12.66 -5.75 28.82
C ILE A 356 -13.31 -4.66 29.68
N ARG A 357 -14.62 -4.47 29.62
CA ARG A 357 -15.34 -3.47 30.43
C ARG A 357 -15.01 -3.54 31.92
N LEU A 358 -15.02 -4.75 32.49
CA LEU A 358 -14.79 -4.99 33.92
C LEU A 358 -13.31 -4.92 34.35
N GLY A 359 -12.37 -4.87 33.41
CA GLY A 359 -10.95 -4.79 33.70
C GLY A 359 -10.44 -3.37 33.95
N ALA A 360 -11.24 -2.33 33.73
CA ALA A 360 -10.89 -0.98 34.17
C ALA A 360 -11.27 -0.74 35.65
N GLY A 361 -10.76 0.36 36.22
CA GLY A 361 -11.15 0.86 37.54
C GLY A 361 -12.63 1.23 37.59
N SER A 362 -13.15 1.87 36.54
CA SER A 362 -14.56 2.23 36.43
C SER A 362 -15.41 1.09 35.84
N LYS A 363 -16.13 0.36 36.70
CA LYS A 363 -16.90 -0.84 36.33
C LYS A 363 -18.40 -0.61 36.13
N ASP A 364 -18.92 0.55 36.52
CA ASP A 364 -20.35 0.87 36.45
C ASP A 364 -20.77 1.53 35.12
N ARG A 365 -19.81 1.69 34.20
CA ARG A 365 -20.03 2.30 32.89
C ARG A 365 -20.19 1.24 31.80
N ASP A 366 -20.91 1.62 30.75
CA ASP A 366 -20.92 0.89 29.50
C ASP A 366 -19.55 0.97 28.82
N LEU A 367 -19.15 -0.12 28.17
CA LEU A 367 -17.96 -0.13 27.32
C LEU A 367 -18.19 0.75 26.10
N LEU A 368 -17.35 1.76 25.90
CA LEU A 368 -17.40 2.57 24.69
C LEU A 368 -16.82 1.77 23.50
N LEU A 369 -17.65 1.55 22.49
CA LEU A 369 -17.27 0.97 21.21
C LEU A 369 -17.33 2.07 20.14
N ILE A 370 -16.22 2.31 19.46
CA ILE A 370 -16.15 3.28 18.35
C ILE A 370 -15.97 2.52 17.05
N ASP A 371 -17.06 2.39 16.30
CA ASP A 371 -16.99 1.96 14.90
C ASP A 371 -16.58 3.18 14.06
N LEU A 372 -15.34 3.19 13.59
CA LEU A 372 -14.75 4.33 12.91
C LEU A 372 -15.38 4.62 11.53
N ARG A 373 -16.29 3.76 11.05
CA ARG A 373 -17.01 3.97 9.80
C ARG A 373 -18.12 5.01 9.95
N PRO A 374 -18.60 5.59 8.85
CA PRO A 374 -19.93 6.17 8.79
C PRO A 374 -20.98 5.09 9.09
N ARG A 375 -22.03 5.47 9.82
CA ARG A 375 -23.12 4.56 10.21
C ARG A 375 -23.72 3.83 9.00
N MET A 376 -23.91 4.52 7.88
CA MET A 376 -24.45 3.90 6.66
C MET A 376 -23.53 2.81 6.12
N ASN A 377 -22.21 3.06 6.10
CA ASN A 377 -21.24 2.08 5.64
C ASN A 377 -21.17 0.86 6.56
N ALA A 378 -21.36 1.04 7.87
CA ALA A 378 -21.45 -0.08 8.80
C ALA A 378 -22.68 -0.97 8.50
N TRP A 379 -23.82 -0.37 8.19
CA TRP A 379 -25.03 -1.10 7.75
C TRP A 379 -24.83 -1.85 6.44
N VAL A 380 -24.18 -1.23 5.44
CA VAL A 380 -23.85 -1.91 4.18
C VAL A 380 -22.92 -3.10 4.42
N ASN A 381 -21.95 -2.99 5.32
CA ASN A 381 -21.11 -4.12 5.68
C ASN A 381 -21.91 -5.22 6.38
N LYS A 382 -22.85 -4.87 7.28
CA LYS A 382 -23.76 -5.82 7.92
C LYS A 382 -24.61 -6.57 6.90
N ALA A 383 -25.09 -5.88 5.87
CA ALA A 383 -25.76 -6.49 4.72
C ALA A 383 -24.87 -7.50 3.97
N GLY A 384 -23.57 -7.24 3.88
CA GLY A 384 -22.56 -8.10 3.26
C GLY A 384 -21.93 -9.16 4.18
N GLY A 385 -22.53 -9.48 5.33
CA GLY A 385 -22.03 -10.51 6.26
C GLY A 385 -21.04 -10.01 7.32
N GLY A 386 -20.72 -8.71 7.34
CA GLY A 386 -20.03 -8.04 8.45
C GLY A 386 -21.00 -7.64 9.57
N GLY A 387 -20.69 -6.58 10.30
CA GLY A 387 -21.52 -6.17 11.42
C GLY A 387 -21.00 -5.02 12.27
N PHE A 388 -21.72 -4.73 13.34
CA PHE A 388 -21.34 -3.86 14.45
C PHE A 388 -22.12 -4.30 15.70
N GLU A 389 -21.55 -4.08 16.88
CA GLU A 389 -22.03 -4.69 18.11
C GLU A 389 -23.42 -4.17 18.53
N ALA A 390 -24.23 -5.09 19.04
CA ALA A 390 -25.52 -4.81 19.69
C ALA A 390 -25.62 -5.59 21.01
N TYR A 391 -24.61 -5.41 21.86
CA TYR A 391 -24.48 -6.13 23.14
C TYR A 391 -24.90 -5.28 24.33
N PRO A 392 -25.41 -5.92 25.41
CA PRO A 392 -25.60 -5.27 26.71
C PRO A 392 -24.30 -4.64 27.23
N ASN A 393 -24.46 -3.56 28.00
CA ASN A 393 -23.36 -2.83 28.63
C ASN A 393 -22.30 -2.31 27.64
N CYS A 394 -22.69 -2.10 26.38
CA CYS A 394 -21.85 -1.55 25.33
C CYS A 394 -22.55 -0.35 24.69
N ARG A 395 -21.83 0.76 24.57
CA ARG A 395 -22.29 1.98 23.90
C ARG A 395 -21.54 2.14 22.58
N VAL A 396 -22.22 1.94 21.46
CA VAL A 396 -21.64 2.09 20.12
C VAL A 396 -21.82 3.51 19.60
N ILE A 397 -20.74 4.13 19.14
CA ILE A 397 -20.74 5.39 18.39
C ILE A 397 -20.04 5.20 17.03
N PHE A 398 -20.31 6.11 16.09
CA PHE A 398 -19.75 6.06 14.73
C PHE A 398 -18.78 7.22 14.48
N GLY A 399 -17.57 6.91 14.01
CA GLY A 399 -16.49 7.88 13.80
C GLY A 399 -16.59 8.67 12.49
N GLY A 400 -17.36 8.19 11.51
CA GLY A 400 -17.61 8.92 10.27
C GLY A 400 -16.44 8.96 9.28
N ILE A 401 -15.43 8.08 9.43
CA ILE A 401 -14.26 8.06 8.55
C ILE A 401 -14.52 7.14 7.36
N GLU A 402 -14.57 7.73 6.17
CA GLU A 402 -14.87 7.03 4.92
C GLU A 402 -13.84 5.94 4.56
N ASN A 403 -14.16 5.15 3.53
CA ASN A 403 -13.28 4.07 3.08
C ASN A 403 -12.02 4.60 2.36
N ILE A 404 -11.07 3.70 2.10
CA ILE A 404 -9.78 4.02 1.48
C ILE A 404 -9.91 4.70 0.09
N HIS A 405 -10.99 4.44 -0.65
CA HIS A 405 -11.20 5.05 -1.97
C HIS A 405 -11.55 6.52 -1.82
N ALA A 406 -12.48 6.85 -0.93
CA ALA A 406 -12.86 8.23 -0.65
C ALA A 406 -11.69 9.06 -0.08
N VAL A 407 -10.89 8.50 0.84
CA VAL A 407 -9.72 9.19 1.39
C VAL A 407 -8.65 9.41 0.30
N ARG A 408 -8.44 8.44 -0.58
CA ARG A 408 -7.52 8.58 -1.73
C ARG A 408 -7.99 9.66 -2.70
N ASP A 409 -9.28 9.71 -2.99
CA ASP A 409 -9.83 10.71 -3.91
C ASP A 409 -9.79 12.11 -3.29
N ALA A 410 -10.00 12.23 -1.97
CA ALA A 410 -9.79 13.47 -1.23
C ALA A 410 -8.34 13.95 -1.27
N TRP A 411 -7.36 13.05 -1.09
CA TRP A 411 -5.94 13.40 -1.21
C TRP A 411 -5.59 13.93 -2.61
N ARG A 412 -6.12 13.29 -3.66
CA ARG A 412 -5.92 13.72 -5.05
C ARG A 412 -6.58 15.08 -5.33
N ALA A 413 -7.78 15.31 -4.81
CA ALA A 413 -8.48 16.59 -4.91
C ALA A 413 -7.70 17.70 -4.19
N MET A 414 -7.16 17.43 -2.99
CA MET A 414 -6.31 18.38 -2.27
C MET A 414 -5.02 18.70 -3.07
N GLY A 415 -4.39 17.68 -3.65
CA GLY A 415 -3.23 17.90 -4.53
C GLY A 415 -3.56 18.71 -5.78
N ALA A 416 -4.75 18.55 -6.35
CA ALA A 416 -5.23 19.38 -7.46
C ALA A 416 -5.43 20.84 -7.02
N ALA A 417 -6.03 21.07 -5.85
CA ALA A 417 -6.17 22.41 -5.28
C ALA A 417 -4.81 23.12 -5.14
N VAL A 418 -3.78 22.40 -4.67
CA VAL A 418 -2.41 22.95 -4.52
C VAL A 418 -1.78 23.30 -5.86
N ARG A 419 -1.95 22.45 -6.88
CA ARG A 419 -1.38 22.69 -8.22
C ARG A 419 -2.06 23.83 -8.98
N ASN A 420 -3.32 24.12 -8.68
CA ASN A 420 -4.10 25.17 -9.35
C ASN A 420 -3.81 26.58 -8.79
N ILE A 421 -2.92 26.72 -7.81
CA ILE A 421 -2.51 28.03 -7.29
C ILE A 421 -1.68 28.75 -8.36
N VAL A 422 -2.19 29.86 -8.86
CA VAL A 422 -1.49 30.77 -9.77
C VAL A 422 -1.18 32.06 -9.03
N GLU A 423 0.09 32.48 -9.05
CA GLU A 423 0.55 33.69 -8.39
C GLU A 423 -0.19 34.93 -8.92
N GLY A 424 -0.70 35.78 -8.02
CA GLY A 424 -1.46 36.99 -8.37
C GLY A 424 -2.95 36.77 -8.65
N GLN A 425 -3.46 35.53 -8.60
CA GLN A 425 -4.89 35.23 -8.63
C GLN A 425 -5.31 34.62 -7.29
N VAL A 426 -6.27 35.24 -6.61
CA VAL A 426 -7.01 34.54 -5.53
C VAL A 426 -7.91 33.53 -6.24
N GLY A 427 -7.32 32.39 -6.61
CA GLY A 427 -8.04 31.31 -7.27
C GLY A 427 -9.13 30.72 -6.37
N SER A 428 -9.78 29.67 -6.82
CA SER A 428 -10.76 28.89 -6.06
C SER A 428 -10.18 28.12 -4.86
N TRP A 429 -8.99 28.48 -4.36
CA TRP A 429 -8.24 27.74 -3.34
C TRP A 429 -9.08 27.28 -2.16
N PHE A 430 -9.72 28.21 -1.42
CA PHE A 430 -10.52 27.84 -0.25
C PHE A 430 -11.71 26.93 -0.62
N LYS A 431 -12.32 27.16 -1.79
CA LYS A 431 -13.40 26.33 -2.31
C LYS A 431 -12.90 24.93 -2.69
N ASP A 432 -11.76 24.81 -3.35
CA ASP A 432 -11.20 23.55 -3.81
C ASP A 432 -10.66 22.72 -2.65
N VAL A 433 -10.05 23.38 -1.65
CA VAL A 433 -9.65 22.76 -0.39
C VAL A 433 -10.87 22.23 0.37
N ALA A 434 -11.93 23.03 0.52
CA ALA A 434 -13.16 22.58 1.17
C ALA A 434 -13.79 21.40 0.42
N ASN A 435 -13.90 21.51 -0.91
CA ASN A 435 -14.47 20.45 -1.74
C ASN A 435 -13.61 19.18 -1.82
N SER A 436 -12.33 19.24 -1.44
CA SER A 436 -11.49 18.06 -1.37
C SER A 436 -11.94 17.08 -0.29
N GLY A 437 -12.62 17.55 0.77
CA GLY A 437 -12.98 16.74 1.94
C GLY A 437 -11.79 16.28 2.80
N TRP A 438 -10.55 16.69 2.46
CA TRP A 438 -9.35 16.25 3.18
C TRP A 438 -9.40 16.63 4.67
N TYR A 439 -9.71 17.89 4.96
CA TYR A 439 -9.80 18.37 6.34
C TYR A 439 -11.02 17.84 7.10
N ASP A 440 -12.09 17.46 6.42
CA ASP A 440 -13.24 16.79 7.05
C ASP A 440 -12.82 15.43 7.62
N TYR A 441 -12.02 14.66 6.86
CA TYR A 441 -11.49 13.38 7.34
C TYR A 441 -10.46 13.54 8.46
N ILE A 442 -9.58 14.54 8.39
CA ILE A 442 -8.67 14.86 9.50
C ILE A 442 -9.47 15.22 10.76
N GLY A 443 -10.52 16.04 10.62
CA GLY A 443 -11.42 16.40 11.72
C GLY A 443 -12.12 15.18 12.31
N ALA A 444 -12.59 14.24 11.49
CA ALA A 444 -13.22 13.00 11.97
C ALA A 444 -12.26 12.08 12.73
N ILE A 445 -11.01 11.96 12.28
CA ILE A 445 -9.95 11.20 12.96
C ILE A 445 -9.64 11.82 14.33
N LEU A 446 -9.37 13.12 14.35
CA LEU A 446 -9.06 13.85 15.60
C LEU A 446 -10.26 13.86 16.56
N GLY A 447 -11.47 14.02 16.04
CA GLY A 447 -12.70 13.98 16.83
C GLY A 447 -13.00 12.61 17.42
N SER A 448 -12.59 11.51 16.78
CA SER A 448 -12.67 10.16 17.35
C SER A 448 -11.59 9.94 18.40
N THR A 449 -10.37 10.41 18.13
CA THR A 449 -9.24 10.38 19.06
C THR A 449 -9.57 11.09 20.37
N LEU A 450 -10.16 12.28 20.32
CA LEU A 450 -10.55 13.04 21.51
C LEU A 450 -11.51 12.25 22.40
N LYS A 451 -12.49 11.54 21.82
CA LYS A 451 -13.43 10.70 22.58
C LYS A 451 -12.75 9.53 23.27
N VAL A 452 -11.74 8.92 22.62
CA VAL A 452 -10.92 7.87 23.24
C VAL A 452 -10.17 8.42 24.45
N VAL A 453 -9.49 9.57 24.26
CA VAL A 453 -8.69 10.21 25.31
C VAL A 453 -9.57 10.62 26.49
N GLU A 454 -10.73 11.24 26.25
CA GLU A 454 -11.66 11.63 27.31
C GLU A 454 -12.19 10.43 28.10
N GLU A 455 -12.56 9.33 27.42
CA GLU A 455 -13.08 8.14 28.11
C GLU A 455 -12.00 7.44 28.96
N ILE A 456 -10.75 7.43 28.49
CA ILE A 456 -9.62 6.85 29.24
C ILE A 456 -9.18 7.76 30.39
N LEU A 457 -8.91 9.04 30.13
CA LEU A 457 -8.28 9.92 31.13
C LEU A 457 -9.29 10.44 32.15
N ASN A 458 -10.50 10.83 31.71
CA ASN A 458 -11.46 11.46 32.62
C ASN A 458 -12.34 10.42 33.32
N ASN A 459 -12.65 9.32 32.64
CA ASN A 459 -13.55 8.29 33.18
C ASN A 459 -12.83 7.02 33.64
N GLN A 460 -11.52 6.89 33.41
CA GLN A 460 -10.75 5.68 33.71
C GLN A 460 -11.46 4.40 33.23
N ALA A 461 -12.00 4.46 32.00
CA ALA A 461 -12.77 3.41 31.38
C ALA A 461 -12.11 2.93 30.08
N ASN A 462 -12.42 1.69 29.70
CA ASN A 462 -11.86 1.09 28.49
C ASN A 462 -12.62 1.52 27.24
N VAL A 463 -11.91 1.53 26.12
CA VAL A 463 -12.47 1.81 24.79
C VAL A 463 -12.05 0.72 23.82
N VAL A 464 -12.98 0.24 22.99
CA VAL A 464 -12.67 -0.61 21.85
C VAL A 464 -12.95 0.17 20.58
N ILE A 465 -11.96 0.20 19.68
CA ILE A 465 -12.06 0.84 18.38
C ILE A 465 -11.96 -0.21 17.28
N HIS A 466 -12.78 -0.08 16.23
CA HIS A 466 -12.68 -0.93 15.06
C HIS A 466 -13.19 -0.21 13.80
N CYS A 467 -12.98 -0.85 12.66
CA CYS A 467 -13.62 -0.47 11.41
C CYS A 467 -14.04 -1.76 10.69
N SER A 468 -14.01 -1.83 9.35
CA SER A 468 -14.27 -3.07 8.62
C SER A 468 -13.20 -4.14 8.89
N ASP A 469 -11.95 -3.92 8.47
CA ASP A 469 -10.86 -4.89 8.63
C ASP A 469 -9.97 -4.61 9.86
N GLY A 470 -10.11 -3.44 10.50
CA GLY A 470 -9.38 -3.08 11.73
C GLY A 470 -7.92 -2.64 11.52
N TRP A 471 -7.49 -2.40 10.28
CA TRP A 471 -6.07 -2.13 9.96
C TRP A 471 -5.81 -0.81 9.22
N ASP A 472 -6.85 -0.09 8.79
CA ASP A 472 -6.71 1.22 8.14
C ASP A 472 -7.05 2.31 9.17
N ARG A 473 -8.34 2.67 9.26
CA ARG A 473 -8.87 3.67 10.19
C ARG A 473 -8.56 3.39 11.65
N THR A 474 -8.53 2.13 12.04
CA THR A 474 -8.23 1.70 13.42
C THR A 474 -6.75 1.85 13.78
N ALA A 475 -5.86 1.95 12.79
CA ALA A 475 -4.44 2.22 13.03
C ALA A 475 -4.13 3.72 13.09
N GLN A 476 -4.95 4.54 12.42
CA GLN A 476 -4.99 6.01 12.57
C GLN A 476 -5.51 6.35 13.96
#